data_AF-A0A955E4U9-F1
#
_entry.id   AF-A0A955E4U9-F1
#
_cell.length_a   1.000
_cell.length_b   1.000
_cell.length_c   1.000
_cell.angle_alpha   90.00
_cell.angle_beta   90.00
_cell.angle_gamma   90.00
#
_symmetry.space_group_name_H-M   'P 1'
#
loop_
_entity.id
_entity.type
_entity.pdbx_description
1 polymer ?
#
loop_
_entity_poly.entity_id
_entity_poly.type
_entity_poly.pdbx_seq_one_letter_code
_entity_poly.pdbx_strand_id
1 'polypeptide(L)'
;MHTLERFHNDITASQVAGYLRTHGILATVVGNRIDISGGMMNALTHGRGMYEVVISSKRLANLARAYMEEYLLDPPTLPDDWAEDTHPDLSRLPRELIPDCPKCGVRLDPTRPFGPCIGCRTEYDLQQMVFDAHGPEAMEICYDQASPLALVSDDEILDYTLDCPKCTYPLDGLGMKNTCPECGQVFDRRQIIEELFSNL
;
A
#
# COMPACT_ATOMS: atom_id res chain seq x y z
N MET A 1 2.82 -5.72 17.98
CA MET A 1 1.61 -5.87 17.14
C MET A 1 0.53 -6.56 17.96
N HIS A 2 -0.71 -6.09 17.85
CA HIS A 2 -1.87 -6.64 18.55
C HIS A 2 -3.00 -6.90 17.56
N THR A 3 -3.44 -8.15 17.46
CA THR A 3 -4.58 -8.53 16.61
C THR A 3 -5.88 -7.94 17.16
N LEU A 4 -6.61 -7.22 16.31
CA LEU A 4 -7.93 -6.69 16.60
C LEU A 4 -9.02 -7.70 16.24
N GLU A 5 -9.06 -8.11 14.97
CA GLU A 5 -10.10 -8.96 14.42
C GLU A 5 -9.60 -9.75 13.20
N ARG A 6 -10.33 -10.80 12.84
CA ARG A 6 -10.05 -11.68 11.71
C ARG A 6 -11.14 -11.56 10.66
N PHE A 7 -10.74 -11.42 9.42
CA PHE A 7 -11.62 -11.32 8.26
C PHE A 7 -11.40 -12.50 7.33
N HIS A 8 -12.45 -12.88 6.60
CA HIS A 8 -12.37 -13.90 5.53
C HIS A 8 -12.04 -13.31 4.15
N ASN A 9 -11.96 -11.99 4.05
CA ASN A 9 -11.75 -11.23 2.82
C ASN A 9 -10.58 -10.26 3.03
N ASP A 10 -9.58 -10.33 2.17
CA ASP A 10 -8.39 -9.45 2.21
C ASP A 10 -8.76 -8.00 1.91
N ILE A 11 -9.69 -7.76 1.00
CA ILE A 11 -10.16 -6.44 0.61
C ILE A 11 -10.76 -5.76 1.86
N THR A 12 -11.67 -6.43 2.56
CA THR A 12 -12.30 -5.87 3.76
C THR A 12 -11.27 -5.62 4.87
N ALA A 13 -10.35 -6.56 5.12
CA ALA A 13 -9.29 -6.36 6.10
C ALA A 13 -8.40 -5.15 5.76
N SER A 14 -8.03 -5.01 4.48
CA SER A 14 -7.17 -3.95 3.99
C SER A 14 -7.85 -2.59 4.05
N GLN A 15 -9.15 -2.53 3.72
CA GLN A 15 -9.95 -1.32 3.84
C GLN A 15 -10.12 -0.89 5.30
N VAL A 16 -10.42 -1.82 6.21
CA VAL A 16 -10.48 -1.53 7.65
C VAL A 16 -9.15 -1.01 8.15
N ALA A 17 -8.03 -1.67 7.81
CA ALA A 17 -6.71 -1.19 8.18
C ALA A 17 -6.40 0.21 7.61
N GLY A 18 -6.82 0.49 6.37
CA GLY A 18 -6.73 1.82 5.76
C GLY A 18 -7.51 2.88 6.52
N TYR A 19 -8.77 2.59 6.87
CA TYR A 19 -9.63 3.48 7.63
C TYR A 19 -9.09 3.76 9.05
N LEU A 20 -8.48 2.77 9.70
CA LEU A 20 -7.81 2.98 10.98
C LEU A 20 -6.59 3.91 10.83
N ARG A 21 -5.83 3.79 9.74
CA ARG A 21 -4.69 4.68 9.45
C ARG A 21 -5.12 6.13 9.23
N THR A 22 -6.28 6.38 8.61
CA THR A 22 -6.80 7.76 8.46
C THR A 22 -7.18 8.40 9.80
N HIS A 23 -7.32 7.61 10.86
CA HIS A 23 -7.55 8.05 12.23
C HIS A 23 -6.28 8.04 13.10
N GLY A 24 -5.09 7.98 12.48
CA GLY A 24 -3.80 7.98 13.18
C GLY A 24 -3.46 6.66 13.89
N ILE A 25 -4.24 5.60 13.65
CA ILE A 25 -3.99 4.28 14.23
C ILE A 25 -3.19 3.47 13.22
N LEU A 26 -1.92 3.18 13.55
CA LEU A 26 -1.07 2.38 12.69
C LEU A 26 -1.55 0.92 12.68
N ALA A 27 -2.36 0.60 11.68
CA ALA A 27 -2.95 -0.70 11.42
C ALA A 27 -2.39 -1.32 10.14
N THR A 28 -2.24 -2.64 10.15
CA THR A 28 -1.87 -3.42 8.97
C THR A 28 -2.59 -4.76 8.93
N VAL A 29 -2.53 -5.46 7.80
CA VAL A 29 -3.15 -6.77 7.60
C VAL A 29 -2.06 -7.83 7.56
N VAL A 30 -2.19 -8.84 8.41
CA VAL A 30 -1.38 -10.06 8.39
C VAL A 30 -2.24 -11.17 7.79
N GLY A 31 -1.94 -11.58 6.56
CA GLY A 31 -2.62 -12.69 5.88
C GLY A 31 -1.86 -13.99 6.02
N ASN A 32 -2.57 -15.11 6.09
CA ASN A 32 -1.94 -16.43 6.14
C ASN A 32 -1.12 -16.66 4.85
N ARG A 33 0.22 -16.67 4.97
CA ARG A 33 1.08 -17.37 4.01
C ARG A 33 0.46 -18.74 3.81
N ILE A 34 0.07 -19.05 2.58
CA ILE A 34 -0.42 -20.36 2.19
C ILE A 34 0.51 -21.38 2.85
N ASP A 35 -0.02 -22.23 3.73
CA ASP A 35 0.70 -23.42 4.17
C ASP A 35 0.88 -24.29 2.93
N ILE A 36 1.99 -24.06 2.19
CA ILE A 36 2.38 -24.80 0.98
C ILE A 36 2.56 -26.30 1.31
N SER A 37 2.62 -26.66 2.59
CA SER A 37 2.65 -28.04 3.10
C SER A 37 1.32 -28.79 2.96
N GLY A 38 0.22 -28.12 2.58
CA GLY A 38 -1.13 -28.66 2.51
C GLY A 38 -1.60 -29.22 1.17
N GLY A 39 -0.74 -29.90 0.40
CA GLY A 39 -1.13 -30.85 -0.67
C GLY A 39 -1.85 -30.31 -1.92
N MET A 40 -1.48 -30.84 -3.09
CA MET A 40 -2.00 -30.51 -4.43
C MET A 40 -3.53 -30.66 -4.63
N MET A 41 -4.31 -31.03 -3.61
CA MET A 41 -5.77 -31.16 -3.71
C MET A 41 -6.58 -29.93 -3.29
N ASN A 42 -5.97 -28.92 -2.65
CA ASN A 42 -6.69 -27.69 -2.22
C ASN A 42 -6.59 -26.52 -3.21
N ALA A 43 -5.98 -26.69 -4.39
CA ALA A 43 -5.81 -25.61 -5.36
C ALA A 43 -7.11 -25.18 -6.08
N LEU A 44 -8.21 -25.92 -5.92
CA LEU A 44 -9.51 -25.60 -6.55
C LEU A 44 -10.55 -25.03 -5.59
N THR A 45 -10.26 -25.01 -4.29
CA THR A 45 -11.01 -24.25 -3.29
C THR A 45 -10.23 -22.97 -3.04
N HIS A 46 -10.71 -21.84 -3.57
CA HIS A 46 -10.22 -20.51 -3.23
C HIS A 46 -10.08 -20.44 -1.70
N GLY A 47 -8.84 -20.56 -1.23
CA GLY A 47 -8.54 -20.66 0.19
C GLY A 47 -9.13 -19.44 0.86
N ARG A 48 -10.13 -19.65 1.72
CA ARG A 48 -10.59 -18.62 2.66
C ARG A 48 -9.44 -18.34 3.63
N GLY A 49 -8.47 -17.56 3.18
CA GLY A 49 -7.42 -17.02 4.04
C GLY A 49 -8.10 -16.27 5.17
N MET A 50 -7.69 -16.53 6.41
CA MET A 50 -8.01 -15.60 7.49
C MET A 50 -6.97 -14.50 7.45
N TYR A 51 -7.46 -13.27 7.37
CA TYR A 51 -6.68 -12.04 7.36
C TYR A 51 -6.87 -11.36 8.71
N GLU A 52 -5.78 -11.12 9.43
CA GLU A 52 -5.82 -10.48 10.74
C GLU A 52 -5.50 -9.00 10.59
N VAL A 53 -6.38 -8.13 11.07
CA VAL A 53 -6.03 -6.71 11.22
C VAL A 53 -5.28 -6.55 12.55
N VAL A 54 -4.03 -6.10 12.48
CA VAL A 54 -3.16 -5.88 13.64
C VAL A 54 -2.81 -4.40 13.78
N ILE A 55 -2.70 -3.92 15.01
CA ILE A 55 -2.26 -2.55 15.32
C ILE A 55 -0.93 -2.52 16.06
N SER A 56 -0.23 -1.39 15.96
CA SER A 56 1.07 -1.17 16.61
C SER A 56 0.97 -1.17 18.14
N SER A 57 -0.04 -0.51 18.70
CA SER A 57 -0.18 -0.24 20.14
C SER A 57 -1.42 -0.88 20.77
N LYS A 58 -1.25 -1.59 21.89
CA LYS A 58 -2.38 -2.18 22.64
C LYS A 58 -3.29 -1.13 23.24
N ARG A 59 -2.76 0.06 23.55
CA ARG A 59 -3.48 1.16 24.20
C ARG A 59 -4.66 1.63 23.36
N LEU A 60 -4.51 1.56 22.04
CA LEU A 60 -5.53 1.98 21.09
C LEU A 60 -6.56 0.89 20.77
N ALA A 61 -6.46 -0.31 21.34
CA ALA A 61 -7.29 -1.44 20.93
C ALA A 61 -8.80 -1.17 21.06
N ASN A 62 -9.24 -0.47 22.10
CA ASN A 62 -10.66 -0.15 22.28
C ASN A 62 -11.13 0.93 21.29
N LEU A 63 -10.32 1.96 21.06
CA LEU A 63 -10.62 3.02 20.09
C LEU A 63 -10.65 2.46 18.65
N ALA A 64 -9.66 1.63 18.31
CA ALA A 64 -9.57 0.98 17.01
C ALA A 64 -10.77 0.06 16.75
N ARG A 65 -11.26 -0.67 17.77
CA ARG A 65 -12.49 -1.46 17.65
C ARG A 65 -13.71 -0.59 17.39
N ALA A 66 -13.83 0.56 18.06
CA ALA A 66 -14.95 1.48 17.83
C ALA A 66 -14.96 2.01 16.38
N TYR A 67 -13.81 2.46 15.86
CA TYR A 67 -13.71 2.89 14.46
C TYR A 67 -13.93 1.76 13.46
N MET A 68 -13.50 0.54 13.78
CA MET A 68 -13.76 -0.62 12.93
C MET A 68 -15.26 -0.96 12.90
N GLU A 69 -15.96 -0.89 14.02
CA GLU A 69 -17.41 -1.09 14.09
C GLU A 69 -18.15 0.00 13.28
N GLU A 70 -17.73 1.25 13.40
CA GLU A 70 -18.24 2.37 12.58
C GLU A 70 -18.07 2.09 11.08
N TYR A 71 -16.87 1.70 10.65
CA TYR A 71 -16.59 1.35 9.25
C TYR A 71 -17.47 0.21 8.73
N LEU A 72 -17.69 -0.82 9.55
CA LEU A 72 -18.50 -1.98 9.15
C LEU A 72 -20.00 -1.66 9.08
N LEU A 73 -20.47 -0.67 9.83
CA LEU A 73 -21.85 -0.20 9.80
C LEU A 73 -22.12 0.74 8.62
N ASP A 74 -21.19 1.66 8.34
CA ASP A 74 -21.31 2.66 7.28
C ASP A 74 -19.96 2.89 6.58
N PRO A 75 -19.59 2.02 5.61
CA PRO A 75 -18.34 2.17 4.90
C PRO A 75 -18.31 3.51 4.14
N PRO A 76 -17.23 4.31 4.25
CA PRO A 76 -17.11 5.54 3.50
C PRO A 76 -17.19 5.27 2.00
N THR A 77 -18.01 6.06 1.31
CA THR A 77 -18.05 6.07 -0.15
C THR A 77 -16.73 6.61 -0.67
N LEU A 78 -16.06 5.85 -1.53
CA LEU A 78 -14.88 6.34 -2.24
C LEU A 78 -15.31 7.52 -3.13
N PRO A 79 -14.53 8.62 -3.15
CA PRO A 79 -14.73 9.69 -4.10
C PRO A 79 -14.73 9.15 -5.56
N ASP A 80 -15.56 9.71 -6.43
CA ASP A 80 -15.62 9.29 -7.85
C ASP A 80 -14.31 9.54 -8.61
N ASP A 81 -13.48 10.46 -8.13
CA ASP A 81 -12.19 10.87 -8.71
C ASP A 81 -11.01 9.99 -8.26
N TRP A 82 -11.20 9.04 -7.33
CA TRP A 82 -10.11 8.19 -6.83
C TRP A 82 -9.45 7.32 -7.92
N ALA A 83 -10.16 7.06 -9.02
CA ALA A 83 -9.60 6.34 -10.16
C ALA A 83 -8.61 7.19 -10.97
N GLU A 84 -8.75 8.51 -10.99
CA GLU A 84 -7.94 9.43 -11.80
C GLU A 84 -6.51 9.60 -11.23
N ASP A 85 -6.32 9.39 -9.93
CA ASP A 85 -5.01 9.55 -9.28
C ASP A 85 -4.08 8.31 -9.38
N THR A 86 -4.52 7.23 -10.03
CA THR A 86 -3.74 5.97 -10.12
C THR A 86 -3.07 5.73 -11.48
N HIS A 87 -3.00 6.76 -12.33
CA HIS A 87 -2.36 6.63 -13.64
C HIS A 87 -0.84 6.46 -13.50
N PRO A 88 -0.23 5.44 -14.16
CA PRO A 88 1.21 5.23 -14.12
C PRO A 88 1.94 6.41 -14.79
N ASP A 89 3.05 6.84 -14.21
CA ASP A 89 3.92 7.85 -14.81
C ASP A 89 4.76 7.22 -15.93
N LEU A 90 4.19 7.20 -17.15
CA LEU A 90 4.85 6.62 -18.32
C LEU A 90 6.14 7.35 -18.72
N SER A 91 6.41 8.55 -18.19
CA SER A 91 7.68 9.26 -18.46
C SER A 91 8.90 8.50 -17.91
N ARG A 92 8.68 7.59 -16.95
CA ARG A 92 9.69 6.70 -16.35
C ARG A 92 9.98 5.46 -17.18
N LEU A 93 9.19 5.19 -18.23
CA LEU A 93 9.33 3.99 -19.03
C LEU A 93 10.67 4.00 -19.79
N PRO A 94 11.48 2.93 -19.71
CA PRO A 94 12.67 2.77 -20.53
C PRO A 94 12.38 2.92 -22.02
N ARG A 95 13.28 3.57 -22.76
CA ARG A 95 13.08 3.91 -24.17
C ARG A 95 12.84 2.67 -25.04
N GLU A 96 13.43 1.55 -24.67
CA GLU A 96 13.31 0.25 -25.33
C GLU A 96 11.90 -0.32 -25.26
N LEU A 97 11.13 0.02 -24.21
CA LEU A 97 9.77 -0.47 -23.97
C LEU A 97 8.69 0.45 -24.58
N ILE A 98 9.07 1.64 -25.07
CA ILE A 98 8.12 2.56 -25.71
C ILE A 98 7.80 2.03 -27.12
N PRO A 99 6.56 1.63 -27.44
CA PRO A 99 6.22 1.11 -28.75
C PRO A 99 6.23 2.18 -29.84
N ASP A 100 6.41 1.73 -31.08
CA ASP A 100 6.23 2.54 -32.28
C ASP A 100 4.74 2.58 -32.68
N CYS A 101 4.31 3.67 -33.32
CA CYS A 101 2.95 3.80 -33.83
C CYS A 101 2.64 2.66 -34.81
N PRO A 102 1.53 1.90 -34.64
CA PRO A 102 1.23 0.73 -35.44
C PRO A 102 0.97 1.04 -36.93
N LYS A 103 0.66 2.31 -37.25
CA LYS A 103 0.35 2.73 -38.62
C LYS A 103 1.53 3.36 -39.36
N CYS A 104 2.33 4.20 -38.71
CA CYS A 104 3.41 4.93 -39.37
C CYS A 104 4.81 4.64 -38.84
N GLY A 105 4.96 3.81 -37.80
CA GLY A 105 6.24 3.44 -37.23
C GLY A 105 6.96 4.56 -36.47
N VAL A 106 6.33 5.71 -36.24
CA VAL A 106 6.91 6.79 -35.43
C VAL A 106 6.82 6.41 -33.95
N ARG A 107 7.94 6.49 -33.23
CA ARG A 107 8.02 6.28 -31.77
C ARG A 107 7.07 7.22 -31.03
N LEU A 108 6.28 6.67 -30.11
CA LEU A 108 5.30 7.44 -29.32
C LEU A 108 5.98 8.23 -28.19
N ASP A 109 5.35 9.32 -27.75
CA ASP A 109 5.87 10.20 -26.69
C ASP A 109 5.27 9.80 -25.34
N PRO A 110 6.09 9.38 -24.35
CA PRO A 110 5.59 8.95 -23.05
C PRO A 110 4.93 10.05 -22.22
N THR A 111 5.17 11.33 -22.54
CA THR A 111 4.49 12.46 -21.89
C THR A 111 3.03 12.63 -22.36
N ARG A 112 2.62 11.88 -23.38
CA ARG A 112 1.26 11.85 -23.92
C ARG A 112 0.75 10.40 -23.93
N PRO A 113 0.27 9.88 -22.79
CA PRO A 113 -0.15 8.49 -22.67
C PRO A 113 -1.29 8.11 -23.62
N PHE A 114 -2.15 9.08 -23.99
CA PHE A 114 -3.27 8.87 -24.88
C PHE A 114 -3.37 10.00 -25.92
N GLY A 115 -3.92 9.68 -27.10
CA GLY A 115 -4.29 10.66 -28.11
C GLY A 115 -3.79 10.32 -29.52
N PRO A 116 -3.78 11.28 -30.46
CA PRO A 116 -3.39 11.03 -31.84
C PRO A 116 -1.88 11.04 -32.03
N CYS A 117 -1.37 10.09 -32.80
CA CYS A 117 0.05 10.04 -33.21
C CYS A 117 0.45 11.33 -33.96
N ILE A 118 1.61 11.90 -33.62
CA ILE A 118 2.13 13.11 -34.27
C ILE A 118 2.38 12.97 -35.78
N GLY A 119 2.64 11.74 -36.25
CA GLY A 119 2.93 11.46 -37.65
C GLY A 119 1.67 11.22 -38.50
N CYS A 120 0.80 10.29 -38.07
CA CYS A 120 -0.34 9.83 -38.88
C CYS A 120 -1.72 10.13 -38.29
N ARG A 121 -1.77 10.75 -37.10
CA ARG A 121 -2.98 11.09 -36.34
C ARG A 121 -3.86 9.92 -35.91
N THR A 122 -3.39 8.69 -36.04
CA THR A 122 -4.09 7.53 -35.46
C THR A 122 -4.08 7.62 -33.95
N GLU A 123 -5.24 7.43 -33.34
CA GLU A 123 -5.38 7.35 -31.88
C GLU A 123 -4.61 6.16 -31.33
N TYR A 124 -3.98 6.36 -30.19
CA TYR A 124 -3.27 5.33 -29.45
C TYR A 124 -3.51 5.47 -27.96
N ASP A 125 -3.36 4.34 -27.27
CA ASP A 125 -3.26 4.22 -25.81
C ASP A 125 -1.91 3.58 -25.52
N LEU A 126 -0.96 4.40 -25.07
CA LEU A 126 0.42 3.97 -24.85
C LEU A 126 0.50 2.94 -23.72
N GLN A 127 -0.31 3.10 -22.67
CA GLN A 127 -0.34 2.19 -21.54
C GLN A 127 -0.81 0.80 -22.00
N GLN A 128 -1.93 0.74 -22.71
CA GLN A 128 -2.45 -0.53 -23.25
C GLN A 128 -1.46 -1.16 -24.23
N MET A 129 -0.81 -0.37 -25.09
CA MET A 129 0.18 -0.89 -26.03
C MET A 129 1.41 -1.48 -25.33
N VAL A 130 1.90 -0.85 -24.26
CA VAL A 130 3.02 -1.36 -23.46
C VAL A 130 2.60 -2.64 -22.74
N PHE A 131 1.41 -2.65 -22.14
CA PHE A 131 0.83 -3.82 -21.48
C PHE A 131 0.70 -5.01 -22.44
N ASP A 132 0.18 -4.79 -23.65
CA ASP A 132 -0.01 -5.84 -24.65
C ASP A 132 1.32 -6.39 -25.17
N ALA A 133 2.34 -5.54 -25.33
CA ALA A 133 3.63 -5.92 -25.89
C ALA A 133 4.58 -6.55 -24.87
N HIS A 134 4.56 -6.08 -23.62
CA HIS A 134 5.57 -6.40 -22.61
C HIS A 134 4.98 -6.96 -21.30
N GLY A 135 3.66 -6.95 -21.13
CA GLY A 135 2.98 -7.38 -19.91
C GLY A 135 2.96 -6.31 -18.80
N PRO A 136 2.30 -6.61 -17.66
CA PRO A 136 2.19 -5.68 -16.53
C PRO A 136 3.52 -5.34 -15.88
N GLU A 137 4.48 -6.27 -15.87
CA GLU A 137 5.78 -6.07 -15.18
C GLU A 137 6.62 -4.96 -15.80
N ALA A 138 6.43 -4.69 -17.09
CA ALA A 138 7.08 -3.56 -17.76
C ALA A 138 6.60 -2.20 -17.25
N MET A 139 5.39 -2.14 -16.68
CA MET A 139 4.82 -0.92 -16.11
C MET A 139 5.16 -0.73 -14.64
N GLU A 140 5.76 -1.71 -13.97
CA GLU A 140 6.10 -1.64 -12.55
C GLU A 140 6.96 -0.40 -12.22
N ILE A 141 7.90 -0.07 -13.12
CA ILE A 141 8.78 1.10 -12.99
C ILE A 141 8.04 2.45 -13.09
N CYS A 142 6.86 2.47 -13.70
CA CYS A 142 6.03 3.66 -13.88
C CYS A 142 5.14 3.93 -12.66
N TYR A 143 4.99 2.97 -11.77
CA TYR A 143 4.39 3.19 -10.46
C TYR A 143 5.46 3.71 -9.50
N ASP A 144 5.06 4.61 -8.59
CA ASP A 144 5.93 5.00 -7.50
C ASP A 144 6.18 3.79 -6.61
N GLN A 145 7.30 3.08 -6.84
CA GLN A 145 7.87 2.09 -5.92
C GLN A 145 8.40 2.74 -4.62
N ALA A 146 8.01 3.99 -4.35
CA ALA A 146 8.31 4.64 -3.10
C ALA A 146 7.70 3.76 -1.99
N SER A 147 8.51 3.39 -0.99
CA SER A 147 8.03 2.72 0.22
C SER A 147 6.68 3.34 0.62
N PRO A 148 5.71 2.58 1.15
CA PRO A 148 4.42 3.14 1.59
C PRO A 148 4.56 4.38 2.50
N LEU A 149 5.75 4.59 3.09
CA LEU A 149 6.11 5.71 3.95
C LEU A 149 6.99 6.79 3.30
N ALA A 150 7.44 6.61 2.05
CA ALA A 150 8.31 7.54 1.35
C ALA A 150 7.60 8.86 1.02
N LEU A 151 6.27 8.83 0.89
CA LEU A 151 5.43 10.02 0.72
C LEU A 151 4.96 10.62 2.06
N VAL A 152 5.15 9.90 3.18
CA VAL A 152 4.73 10.36 4.51
C VAL A 152 5.82 11.25 5.10
N SER A 153 5.46 12.49 5.40
CA SER A 153 6.34 13.47 6.03
C SER A 153 6.72 13.06 7.45
N ASP A 154 7.83 13.62 7.96
CA ASP A 154 8.24 13.34 9.34
C ASP A 154 7.21 13.83 10.37
N ASP A 155 6.48 14.91 10.08
CA ASP A 155 5.42 15.43 10.94
C ASP A 155 4.24 14.45 11.02
N GLU A 156 3.78 13.90 9.89
CA GLU A 156 2.75 12.85 9.87
C GLU A 156 3.21 11.58 10.61
N ILE A 157 4.49 11.24 10.56
CA ILE A 157 5.04 10.11 11.32
C ILE A 157 4.97 10.35 12.85
N LEU A 158 5.13 11.60 13.29
CA LEU A 158 5.02 11.95 14.71
C LEU A 158 3.60 11.79 15.24
N ASP A 159 2.58 11.96 14.38
CA ASP A 159 1.16 11.83 14.76
C ASP A 159 0.75 10.37 15.00
N TYR A 160 1.47 9.38 14.46
CA TYR A 160 1.16 7.98 14.75
C TYR A 160 1.43 7.60 16.20
N THR A 161 0.51 6.88 16.82
CA THR A 161 0.77 6.31 18.15
C THR A 161 1.68 5.08 18.04
N LEU A 162 2.83 5.14 18.70
CA LEU A 162 3.86 4.08 18.68
C LEU A 162 4.28 3.73 20.10
N ASP A 163 4.47 2.43 20.34
CA ASP A 163 5.06 1.93 21.57
C ASP A 163 6.50 1.47 21.29
N CYS A 164 7.36 1.56 22.29
CA CYS A 164 8.73 1.06 22.21
C CYS A 164 8.71 -0.45 21.93
N PRO A 165 9.40 -0.95 20.90
CA PRO A 165 9.39 -2.37 20.57
C PRO A 165 10.01 -3.26 21.65
N LYS A 166 10.83 -2.68 22.55
CA LYS A 166 11.53 -3.42 23.62
C LYS A 166 10.72 -3.50 24.92
N CYS A 167 10.12 -2.40 25.36
CA CYS A 167 9.47 -2.32 26.68
C CYS A 167 8.00 -1.86 26.65
N THR A 168 7.44 -1.58 25.46
CA THR A 168 6.08 -1.08 25.26
C THR A 168 5.78 0.32 25.82
N TYR A 169 6.81 1.06 26.26
CA TYR A 169 6.66 2.46 26.65
C TYR A 169 6.13 3.31 25.48
N PRO A 170 5.10 4.16 25.68
CA PRO A 170 4.57 5.00 24.62
C PRO A 170 5.58 6.06 24.18
N LEU A 171 5.82 6.14 22.88
CA LEU A 171 6.77 7.07 22.27
C LEU A 171 6.12 8.39 21.81
N ASP A 172 4.89 8.64 22.25
CA ASP A 172 4.12 9.84 21.91
C ASP A 172 4.80 11.11 22.43
N GLY A 173 4.82 12.17 21.62
CA GLY A 173 5.47 13.43 21.97
C GLY A 173 7.00 13.38 22.03
N LEU A 174 7.61 12.22 21.75
CA LEU A 174 9.04 12.10 21.52
C LEU A 174 9.33 12.33 20.03
N GLY A 175 10.42 13.04 19.73
CA GLY A 175 10.82 13.34 18.35
C GLY A 175 11.17 12.08 17.52
N MET A 176 11.49 12.30 16.24
CA MET A 176 11.72 11.23 15.26
C MET A 176 12.79 10.22 15.68
N LYS A 177 13.90 10.72 16.23
CA LYS A 177 15.03 9.90 16.70
C LYS A 177 15.33 10.26 18.15
N ASN A 178 15.23 9.29 19.05
CA ASN A 178 15.53 9.52 20.46
C ASN A 178 15.87 8.20 21.19
N THR A 179 16.03 8.28 22.51
CA THR A 179 16.20 7.13 23.40
C THR A 179 14.93 6.95 24.23
N CYS A 180 14.44 5.71 24.33
CA CYS A 180 13.30 5.38 25.17
C CYS A 180 13.64 5.70 26.65
N PRO A 181 12.83 6.52 27.35
CA PRO A 181 13.15 6.95 28.71
C PRO A 181 13.01 5.82 29.74
N GLU A 182 12.28 4.75 29.43
CA GLU A 182 12.13 3.60 30.33
C GLU A 182 13.28 2.60 30.19
N CYS A 183 13.60 2.16 28.96
CA CYS A 183 14.52 1.04 28.74
C CYS A 183 15.87 1.41 28.12
N GLY A 184 16.10 2.69 27.82
CA GLY A 184 17.34 3.20 27.23
C GLY A 184 17.58 2.80 25.77
N GLN A 185 16.59 2.20 25.11
CA GLN A 185 16.72 1.77 23.70
C GLN A 185 16.67 2.98 22.76
N VAL A 186 17.69 3.14 21.91
CA VAL A 186 17.65 4.10 20.81
C VAL A 186 16.60 3.66 19.80
N PHE A 187 15.81 4.60 19.31
CA PHE A 187 14.79 4.37 18.30
C PHE A 187 14.82 5.45 17.22
N ASP A 188 14.39 5.05 16.03
CA ASP A 188 13.94 5.92 14.94
C ASP A 188 12.50 5.52 14.63
N ARG A 189 11.56 6.47 14.72
CA ARG A 189 10.14 6.22 14.48
C ARG A 189 9.89 5.74 13.05
N ARG A 190 10.59 6.31 12.06
CA ARG A 190 10.46 5.89 10.65
C ARG A 190 10.88 4.43 10.49
N GLN A 191 12.04 4.08 11.07
CA GLN A 191 12.54 2.70 11.04
C GLN A 191 11.58 1.73 11.72
N ILE A 192 11.00 2.08 12.88
CA ILE A 192 10.00 1.23 13.56
C ILE A 192 8.81 0.97 12.64
N ILE A 193 8.27 2.01 12.00
CA ILE A 193 7.12 1.87 11.11
C ILE A 193 7.51 1.03 9.87
N GLU A 194 8.66 1.28 9.26
CA GLU A 194 9.18 0.49 8.12
C GLU A 194 9.34 -1.00 8.48
N GLU A 195 9.88 -1.31 9.65
CA GLU A 195 10.01 -2.69 10.14
C GLU A 195 8.65 -3.35 10.40
N LEU A 196 7.65 -2.58 10.84
CA LEU A 196 6.29 -3.09 11.01
C LEU A 196 5.64 -3.46 9.66
N PHE A 197 5.94 -2.73 8.58
CA PHE A 197 5.43 -3.03 7.24
C PHE A 197 6.28 -4.05 6.47
N SER A 198 7.58 -4.14 6.73
CA SER A 198 8.50 -5.06 6.04
C SER A 198 8.40 -6.52 6.53
N ASN A 199 7.83 -6.74 7.73
CA ASN A 199 7.62 -8.07 8.30
C ASN A 199 6.29 -8.73 7.89
N LEU A 200 5.60 -8.16 6.89
CA LEU A 200 4.36 -8.66 6.29
C LEU A 200 4.68 -9.47 5.03
#